data_AF-A0A3A4U440-F1
#
_entry.id   AF-A0A3A4U440-F1
#
_cell.length_a   1.000
_cell.length_b   1.000
_cell.length_c   1.000
_cell.angle_alpha   90.00
_cell.angle_beta   90.00
_cell.angle_gamma   90.00
#
_symmetry.space_group_name_H-M   'P 1'
#
loop_
_entity.id
_entity.type
_entity.pdbx_description
1 polymer ?
#
loop_
_entity_poly.entity_id
_entity_poly.type
_entity_poly.pdbx_seq_one_letter_code
_entity_poly.pdbx_strand_id
1 'polypeptide(L)' 'MDLPDGATVGDLVERLLREDLSRDGMSSAQGPDLPDGRGPGQSVIFVNGRNIGSLAGVKTRLGEGDKVLFVIPAAGG' A
#
# COMPACT_ATOMS: atom_id res chain seq x y z
N MET A 1 -9.42 9.26 2.13
CA MET A 1 -8.38 9.87 1.27
C MET A 1 -8.93 9.93 -0.14
N ASP A 2 -8.71 11.03 -0.84
CA ASP A 2 -9.17 11.23 -2.21
C ASP A 2 -7.98 11.08 -3.18
N LEU A 3 -8.12 10.26 -4.20
CA LEU A 3 -7.09 9.93 -5.19
C LEU A 3 -7.57 10.31 -6.59
N PRO A 4 -6.68 10.74 -7.49
CA PRO A 4 -7.06 11.03 -8.87
C PRO A 4 -7.62 9.78 -9.57
N ASP A 5 -8.50 10.00 -10.55
CA ASP A 5 -9.05 8.91 -11.37
C ASP A 5 -7.96 8.04 -12.00
N GLY A 6 -8.12 6.72 -11.87
CA GLY A 6 -7.17 5.75 -12.39
C GLY A 6 -5.90 5.59 -11.55
N ALA A 7 -5.84 6.20 -10.36
CA ALA A 7 -4.77 5.96 -9.40
C ALA A 7 -4.60 4.46 -9.09
N THR A 8 -3.38 4.09 -8.77
CA THR A 8 -3.01 2.73 -8.41
C THR A 8 -2.77 2.59 -6.91
N VAL A 9 -2.66 1.34 -6.45
CA VAL A 9 -2.19 1.04 -5.09
C VAL A 9 -0.81 1.63 -4.83
N GLY A 10 0.06 1.71 -5.84
CA GLY A 10 1.36 2.38 -5.74
C GLY A 10 1.23 3.87 -5.43
N ASP A 11 0.35 4.57 -6.15
CA ASP A 11 0.08 6.00 -5.93
C ASP A 11 -0.48 6.26 -4.52
N LEU A 12 -1.36 5.35 -4.04
CA LEU A 12 -1.88 5.38 -2.67
C LEU A 12 -0.76 5.22 -1.64
N VAL A 13 0.12 4.23 -1.83
CA VAL A 13 1.25 3.98 -0.92
C VAL A 13 2.21 5.16 -0.90
N GLU A 14 2.60 5.69 -2.05
CA GLU A 14 3.49 6.85 -2.13
C GLU A 14 2.91 8.07 -1.42
N ARG A 15 1.60 8.29 -1.57
CA ARG A 15 0.92 9.41 -0.92
C ARG A 15 0.79 9.21 0.58
N LEU A 16 0.45 7.99 1.03
CA LEU A 16 0.50 7.65 2.45
C LEU A 16 1.89 7.87 3.03
N LEU A 17 2.95 7.40 2.37
CA LEU A 17 4.32 7.63 2.81
C LEU A 17 4.67 9.12 2.91
N ARG A 18 4.25 9.94 1.94
CA ARG A 18 4.46 11.40 1.98
C ARG A 18 3.67 12.07 3.11
N GLU A 19 2.46 11.61 3.40
CA GLU A 19 1.62 12.16 4.47
C GLU A 19 2.07 11.69 5.88
N ASP A 20 2.47 10.42 6.03
CA ASP A 20 2.92 9.79 7.29
C ASP A 20 4.41 10.02 7.62
N LEU A 21 5.27 10.44 6.69
CA LEU A 21 6.63 10.92 6.99
C LEU A 21 6.65 12.15 7.94
N SER A 22 5.49 12.69 8.31
CA SER A 22 5.31 13.69 9.36
C SER A 22 5.05 13.11 10.76
N ARG A 23 4.79 11.81 10.91
CA ARG A 23 4.51 11.13 12.19
C ARG A 23 5.06 9.70 12.20
N ASP A 24 6.27 9.54 12.74
CA ASP A 24 6.73 8.33 13.45
C ASP A 24 6.31 6.96 12.88
N GLY A 25 7.15 6.35 12.03
CA GLY A 25 7.24 4.88 11.94
C GLY A 25 7.24 4.25 10.55
N MET A 26 6.89 4.97 9.48
CA MET A 26 6.90 4.42 8.11
C MET A 26 8.26 4.52 7.38
N SER A 27 9.33 4.90 8.09
CA SER A 27 10.66 5.23 7.51
C SER A 27 11.55 4.04 7.11
N SER A 28 11.03 2.81 7.00
CA SER A 28 11.82 1.65 6.54
C SER A 28 11.39 1.08 5.19
N ALA A 29 10.59 1.82 4.43
CA ALA A 29 10.22 1.43 3.08
C ALA A 29 11.01 2.24 2.05
N GLN A 30 12.23 1.78 1.78
CA GLN A 30 13.00 2.28 0.65
C GLN A 30 12.29 1.91 -0.65
N GLY A 31 11.64 2.90 -1.27
CA GLY A 31 11.49 3.00 -2.72
C GLY A 31 10.61 1.95 -3.43
N PRO A 32 10.38 2.16 -4.74
CA PRO A 32 9.34 1.50 -5.54
C PRO A 32 9.57 0.01 -5.84
N ASP A 33 10.62 -0.61 -5.28
CA ASP A 33 10.92 -2.03 -5.43
C ASP A 33 10.19 -2.83 -4.33
N LEU A 34 8.88 -2.65 -4.28
CA LEU A 34 8.00 -3.45 -3.46
C LEU A 34 7.74 -4.76 -4.22
N PRO A 35 8.27 -5.92 -3.77
CA PRO A 35 8.02 -7.19 -4.45
C PRO A 35 6.51 -7.49 -4.43
N ASP A 36 6.01 -8.09 -5.53
CA ASP A 36 4.60 -8.40 -5.76
C ASP A 36 3.85 -8.83 -4.49
N GLY A 37 2.91 -8.01 -4.01
CA GLY A 37 2.10 -8.32 -2.83
C GLY A 37 2.56 -7.70 -1.50
N ARG A 38 3.74 -7.08 -1.43
CA ARG A 38 4.27 -6.46 -0.20
C ARG A 38 4.22 -4.94 -0.28
N GLY A 39 3.89 -4.32 0.84
CA GLY A 39 3.96 -2.89 1.08
C GLY A 39 5.17 -2.49 1.93
N PRO A 40 5.28 -1.19 2.26
CA PRO A 40 6.24 -0.65 3.22
C PRO A 40 6.41 -1.54 4.46
N GLY A 41 7.63 -1.93 4.82
CA GLY A 41 7.90 -2.65 6.07
C GLY A 41 7.30 -4.06 6.15
N GLN A 42 7.29 -4.84 5.07
CA GLN A 42 6.71 -6.20 5.01
C GLN A 42 5.18 -6.23 5.20
N SER A 43 4.50 -5.10 5.07
CA SER A 43 3.05 -5.06 5.14
C SER A 43 2.42 -5.85 3.98
N VAL A 44 1.27 -6.48 4.24
CA VAL A 44 0.48 -7.16 3.21
C VAL A 44 -0.69 -6.26 2.84
N ILE A 45 -0.87 -6.02 1.55
CA ILE A 45 -1.91 -5.11 1.05
C ILE A 45 -3.05 -5.92 0.41
N PHE A 46 -4.28 -5.55 0.74
CA PHE A 46 -5.49 -6.10 0.15
C PHE A 46 -6.36 -5.01 -0.46
N VAL A 47 -6.99 -5.32 -1.59
CA VAL A 47 -8.03 -4.48 -2.22
C VAL A 47 -9.32 -5.31 -2.27
N ASN A 48 -10.38 -4.84 -1.61
CA ASN A 48 -11.66 -5.55 -1.47
C ASN A 48 -11.50 -7.01 -1.00
N GLY A 49 -10.58 -7.24 -0.04
CA GLY A 49 -10.28 -8.57 0.50
C GLY A 49 -9.39 -9.46 -0.37
N ARG A 50 -8.93 -9.00 -1.54
CA ARG A 50 -8.00 -9.73 -2.42
C ARG A 50 -6.58 -9.22 -2.23
N ASN A 51 -5.63 -10.13 -2.02
CA ASN A 51 -4.22 -9.79 -1.93
C ASN A 51 -3.74 -9.17 -3.26
N ILE A 52 -3.03 -8.03 -3.21
CA ILE A 52 -2.60 -7.35 -4.44
C ILE A 52 -1.59 -8.17 -5.26
N GLY A 53 -0.86 -9.11 -4.65
CA GLY A 53 0.02 -10.05 -5.36
C GLY A 53 -0.76 -11.07 -6.21
N SER A 54 -2.05 -11.28 -5.92
CA SER A 54 -2.98 -12.01 -6.80
C SER A 54 -3.69 -11.10 -7.81
N LEU A 55 -3.41 -9.80 -7.79
CA LEU A 55 -3.87 -8.79 -8.73
C LEU A 55 -2.66 -8.31 -9.57
N ALA A 56 -2.61 -7.01 -9.90
CA ALA A 56 -1.49 -6.41 -10.62
C ALA A 56 -0.43 -5.81 -9.67
N GLY A 57 -0.36 -6.30 -8.43
CA GLY A 57 0.52 -5.77 -7.39
C GLY A 57 0.22 -4.29 -7.11
N VAL A 58 1.28 -3.50 -7.00
CA VAL A 58 1.20 -2.03 -6.83
C VAL A 58 0.54 -1.33 -8.03
N LYS A 59 0.51 -1.96 -9.21
CA LYS A 59 -0.13 -1.41 -10.42
C LYS A 59 -1.65 -1.65 -10.45
N THR A 60 -2.22 -2.28 -9.42
CA THR A 60 -3.67 -2.47 -9.29
C THR A 60 -4.34 -1.10 -9.28
N ARG A 61 -5.19 -0.83 -10.28
CA ARG A 61 -6.01 0.38 -10.34
C ARG A 61 -7.10 0.34 -9.27
N LEU A 62 -7.31 1.48 -8.63
CA LEU A 62 -8.35 1.67 -7.63
C LEU A 62 -9.54 2.39 -8.27
N GLY A 63 -10.74 1.91 -7.95
CA GLY A 63 -12.00 2.57 -8.28
C GLY A 63 -12.59 3.31 -7.08
N GLU A 64 -13.56 4.18 -7.34
CA GLU A 64 -14.33 4.83 -6.29
C GLU A 64 -15.03 3.78 -5.42
N GLY A 65 -14.87 3.91 -4.09
CA GLY A 65 -15.45 2.99 -3.12
C GLY A 65 -14.62 1.73 -2.83
N ASP A 66 -13.48 1.53 -3.51
CA ASP A 66 -12.58 0.42 -3.20
C ASP A 66 -12.02 0.52 -1.78
N LYS A 67 -12.01 -0.61 -1.08
CA LYS A 67 -11.46 -0.71 0.27
C LYS A 67 -10.06 -1.29 0.23
N VAL A 68 -9.08 -0.49 0.65
CA VAL A 68 -7.68 -0.92 0.79
C VAL A 68 -7.34 -1.18 2.25
N LEU A 69 -6.79 -2.36 2.53
CA LEU A 69 -6.36 -2.76 3.87
C LEU A 69 -4.85 -3.01 3.86
N PHE A 70 -4.16 -2.36 4.80
CA PHE A 70 -2.74 -2.57 5.09
C PHE A 70 -2.62 -3.43 6.35
N VAL A 71 -2.02 -4.61 6.23
CA VAL A 71 -1.73 -5.49 7.36
C VAL A 71 -0.25 -5.40 7.65
N ILE A 72 0.11 -4.67 8.70
CA ILE A 72 1.49 -4.65 9.21
C ILE A 72 1.66 -5.92 10.05
N PRO A 73 2.62 -6.81 9.74
CA PRO A 73 2.88 -7.96 10.58
C PRO A 73 3.24 -7.47 11.98
N ALA A 74 2.58 -8.00 13.01
CA ALA A 74 3.07 -7.83 14.37
C ALA A 74 4.48 -8.42 14.41
N ALA A 75 5.47 -7.62 14.81
CA ALA A 75 6.79 -8.13 15.11
C ALA A 75 6.63 -9.19 16.21
N GLY A 76 6.71 -10.47 15.82
CA GLY A 76 6.62 -11.60 16.72
C GLY A 76 7.97 -11.84 17.36
N GLY A 77 8.07 -11.48 18.64
CA GLY A 77 9.19 -11.72 19.53
C GLY A 77 8.90 -11.16 20.90
#